data_AF-A0A328MC97-F1
#
_entry.id   AF-A0A328MC97-F1
#
_cell.length_a   1.000
_cell.length_b   1.000
_cell.length_c   1.000
_cell.angle_alpha   90.00
_cell.angle_beta   90.00
_cell.angle_gamma   90.00
#
_symmetry.space_group_name_H-M   'P 1'
#
loop_
_entity.id
_entity.type
_entity.pdbx_description
1 polymer ?
#
loop_
_entity_poly.entity_id
_entity_poly.type
_entity_poly.pdbx_seq_one_letter_code
_entity_poly.pdbx_strand_id
1 'polypeptide(L)'
;MSNEHESIIVIDVSNIYNAKELHLLLKEKLEFPNLYGENWDAFWDCITGFVCPLPNKMIFDGWSKFEKRLPRDTKIMKECLLDYNEEDRKDPA
;
A
#
# COMPACT_ATOMS: atom_id res chain seq x y z
N MET A 1 20.87 -20.41 4.66
CA MET A 1 19.41 -20.58 4.64
C MET A 1 18.87 -19.47 3.77
N SER A 2 18.02 -19.83 2.83
CA SER A 2 17.60 -19.10 1.64
C SER A 2 17.16 -17.66 1.94
N ASN A 3 17.59 -16.68 1.13
CA ASN A 3 17.21 -15.27 1.23
C ASN A 3 15.67 -15.14 1.21
N GLU A 4 15.07 -14.88 2.37
CA GLU A 4 13.63 -14.60 2.45
C GLU A 4 13.40 -13.10 2.16
N HIS A 5 13.25 -12.82 0.87
CA HIS A 5 12.52 -11.72 0.22
C HIS A 5 12.96 -10.25 0.46
N GLU A 6 14.11 -9.82 -0.07
CA GLU A 6 14.35 -8.40 -0.41
C GLU A 6 13.51 -7.96 -1.63
N SER A 7 12.17 -7.98 -1.54
CA SER A 7 11.31 -7.46 -2.60
C SER A 7 11.06 -5.96 -2.37
N ILE A 8 11.73 -5.13 -3.18
CA ILE A 8 11.41 -3.71 -3.30
C ILE A 8 10.46 -3.56 -4.48
N ILE A 9 9.31 -2.95 -4.27
CA ILE A 9 8.40 -2.56 -5.34
C ILE A 9 8.38 -1.03 -5.51
N VAL A 10 8.37 -0.59 -6.76
CA VAL A 10 8.18 0.82 -7.11
C VAL A 10 6.80 0.96 -7.74
N ILE A 11 5.98 1.86 -7.19
CA ILE A 11 4.62 2.13 -7.62
C ILE A 11 4.58 3.58 -8.12
N ASP A 12 4.42 3.77 -9.43
CA ASP A 12 4.27 5.10 -10.03
C ASP A 12 2.85 5.63 -9.79
N VAL A 13 2.74 6.67 -8.97
CA VAL A 13 1.47 7.37 -8.68
C VAL A 13 1.39 8.74 -9.38
N SER A 14 2.32 9.05 -10.28
CA SER A 14 2.41 10.36 -10.96
C SER A 14 1.22 10.67 -11.87
N ASN A 15 0.50 9.64 -12.33
CA ASN A 15 -0.66 9.72 -13.22
C ASN A 15 -1.97 9.26 -12.56
N ILE A 16 -2.05 9.29 -11.23
CA ILE A 16 -3.30 9.03 -10.50
C ILE A 16 -4.07 10.35 -10.32
N TYR A 17 -5.37 10.30 -10.62
CA TYR A 17 -6.27 11.46 -10.57
C TYR A 17 -7.51 11.25 -9.70
N ASN A 18 -7.84 10.01 -9.35
CA ASN A 18 -8.93 9.70 -8.42
C ASN A 18 -8.62 8.46 -7.55
N ALA A 19 -9.39 8.30 -6.46
CA ALA A 19 -9.21 7.21 -5.52
C ALA A 19 -9.43 5.82 -6.14
N LYS A 20 -10.31 5.70 -7.14
CA LYS A 20 -10.56 4.43 -7.82
C LYS A 20 -9.33 3.96 -8.60
N GLU A 21 -8.70 4.85 -9.37
CA GLU A 21 -7.44 4.56 -10.07
C GLU A 21 -6.35 4.12 -9.10
N LEU A 22 -6.25 4.78 -7.94
CA LEU A 22 -5.31 4.43 -6.89
C LEU A 22 -5.55 2.99 -6.39
N HIS A 23 -6.79 2.67 -6.02
CA HIS A 23 -7.15 1.36 -5.49
C HIS A 23 -6.93 0.24 -6.52
N LEU A 24 -7.23 0.49 -7.80
CA LEU A 24 -6.94 -0.46 -8.88
C LEU A 24 -5.43 -0.68 -9.07
N LEU A 25 -4.64 0.38 -9.02
CA LEU A 25 -3.18 0.30 -9.10
C LEU A 25 -2.61 -0.51 -7.92
N LEU A 26 -3.06 -0.24 -6.70
CA LEU A 26 -2.63 -0.96 -5.51
C LEU A 26 -3.02 -2.44 -5.57
N LYS A 27 -4.25 -2.73 -6.02
CA LYS A 27 -4.72 -4.11 -6.22
C LYS A 27 -3.84 -4.89 -7.18
N GLU A 28 -3.48 -4.28 -8.32
CA GLU A 28 -2.60 -4.91 -9.31
C GLU A 28 -1.18 -5.10 -8.76
N LYS A 29 -0.59 -4.06 -8.15
CA LYS A 29 0.82 -4.07 -7.73
C LYS A 29 1.08 -4.90 -6.49
N LEU A 30 0.10 -5.00 -5.59
CA LEU A 30 0.19 -5.77 -4.35
C LEU A 30 -0.56 -7.10 -4.43
N GLU A 31 -1.05 -7.46 -5.63
CA GLU A 31 -1.76 -8.71 -5.90
C GLU A 31 -2.93 -8.97 -4.95
N PHE A 32 -3.65 -7.91 -4.56
CA PHE A 32 -4.80 -8.03 -3.65
C PHE A 32 -5.90 -8.91 -4.24
N PRO A 33 -6.66 -9.62 -3.37
CA PRO A 33 -7.69 -10.55 -3.82
C PRO A 33 -8.78 -9.86 -4.64
N ASN A 34 -9.51 -10.66 -5.43
CA ASN A 34 -10.65 -10.17 -6.21
C ASN A 34 -11.74 -9.50 -5.35
N LEU A 35 -11.85 -9.91 -4.08
CA LEU A 35 -12.76 -9.35 -3.06
C LEU A 35 -12.35 -7.95 -2.55
N TYR A 36 -11.22 -7.40 -3.02
CA TYR A 36 -10.79 -6.06 -2.66
C TYR A 36 -11.85 -5.01 -3.02
N GLY A 37 -12.46 -4.41 -2.01
CA GLY A 37 -13.61 -3.49 -2.13
C GLY A 37 -13.27 -2.07 -2.61
N GLU A 38 -12.03 -1.82 -3.06
CA GLU A 38 -11.58 -0.53 -3.63
C GLU A 38 -11.85 0.68 -2.71
N ASN A 39 -11.63 0.50 -1.41
CA ASN A 39 -11.77 1.53 -0.40
C ASN A 39 -10.66 1.39 0.68
N TRP A 40 -10.55 2.38 1.57
CA TRP A 40 -9.51 2.43 2.59
C TRP A 40 -9.64 1.36 3.68
N ASP A 41 -10.85 0.95 4.04
CA ASP A 41 -11.07 -0.14 4.99
C ASP A 41 -10.58 -1.47 4.38
N ALA A 42 -10.94 -1.74 3.12
CA ALA A 42 -10.45 -2.91 2.39
C ALA A 42 -8.93 -2.86 2.16
N PHE A 43 -8.34 -1.67 2.01
CA PHE A 43 -6.89 -1.50 1.94
C PHE A 43 -6.22 -1.94 3.24
N TRP A 44 -6.70 -1.42 4.37
CA TRP A 44 -6.23 -1.80 5.69
C TRP A 44 -6.33 -3.31 5.93
N ASP A 45 -7.49 -3.91 5.62
CA ASP A 45 -7.72 -5.35 5.76
C ASP A 45 -6.76 -6.19 4.90
N CYS A 46 -6.38 -5.70 3.71
CA CYS A 46 -5.45 -6.43 2.84
C CYS A 46 -4.00 -6.33 3.31
N ILE A 47 -3.58 -5.17 3.84
CA ILE A 47 -2.19 -4.99 4.29
C ILE A 47 -1.94 -5.61 5.67
N THR A 48 -2.95 -5.65 6.55
CA THR A 48 -2.85 -6.27 7.89
C THR A 48 -3.30 -7.72 7.92
N GLY A 49 -4.14 -8.12 6.96
CA GLY A 49 -4.67 -9.49 6.87
C GLY A 49 -3.65 -10.50 6.37
N PHE A 50 -3.95 -11.77 6.59
CA PHE A 50 -3.14 -12.94 6.20
C PHE A 50 -3.04 -13.20 4.68
N VAL A 51 -3.56 -12.32 3.83
CA VAL A 51 -3.88 -12.68 2.44
C VAL A 51 -2.68 -12.53 1.49
N CYS A 52 -1.75 -11.62 1.75
CA CYS A 52 -0.57 -11.43 0.88
C CYS A 52 0.65 -11.01 1.71
N PRO A 53 1.81 -11.67 1.57
CA PRO A 53 3.06 -11.13 2.11
C PRO A 53 3.35 -9.81 1.39
N LEU A 54 3.27 -8.69 2.13
CA LEU A 54 3.67 -7.40 1.59
C LEU A 54 5.16 -7.38 1.27
N PRO A 55 5.58 -6.58 0.27
CA PRO A 55 6.99 -6.42 -0.02
C PRO A 55 7.69 -5.67 1.12
N ASN A 56 8.93 -6.06 1.44
CA ASN A 56 9.76 -5.41 2.46
C ASN A 56 9.88 -3.89 2.29
N LYS A 57 9.79 -3.39 1.06
CA LYS A 57 9.84 -1.95 0.79
C LYS A 57 8.95 -1.56 -0.37
N MET A 58 8.08 -0.59 -0.12
CA MET A 58 7.28 0.10 -1.14
C MET A 58 7.84 1.50 -1.37
N ILE A 59 8.09 1.85 -2.63
CA ILE A 59 8.52 3.18 -3.05
C ILE A 59 7.45 3.77 -3.97
N PHE A 60 6.88 4.90 -3.58
CA PHE A 60 5.88 5.61 -4.38
C PHE A 60 6.53 6.73 -5.19
N ASP A 61 6.67 6.55 -6.50
CA ASP A 61 7.21 7.58 -7.39
C ASP A 61 6.13 8.59 -7.81
N GLY A 62 6.51 9.85 -7.96
CA GLY A 62 5.57 10.93 -8.28
C GLY A 62 4.70 11.40 -7.11
N TRP A 63 5.03 11.03 -5.86
CA TRP A 63 4.24 11.34 -4.65
C TRP A 63 3.83 12.81 -4.55
N SER A 64 4.73 13.76 -4.82
CA SER A 64 4.43 15.19 -4.71
C SER A 64 3.29 15.65 -5.64
N LYS A 65 3.17 15.05 -6.83
CA LYS A 65 2.05 15.35 -7.76
C LYS A 65 0.77 14.71 -7.26
N PHE A 66 0.86 13.47 -6.80
CA PHE A 66 -0.26 12.71 -6.24
C PHE A 66 -0.87 13.41 -5.02
N GLU A 67 -0.03 13.84 -4.07
CA GLU A 67 -0.44 14.57 -2.87
C GLU A 67 -1.17 15.88 -3.17
N LYS A 68 -0.75 16.61 -4.22
CA LYS A 68 -1.45 17.82 -4.67
C LYS A 68 -2.82 17.54 -5.28
N ARG A 69 -3.00 16.39 -5.92
CA ARG A 69 -4.27 16.01 -6.58
C ARG A 69 -5.26 15.41 -5.60
N LEU A 70 -4.78 14.55 -4.70
CA LEU A 70 -5.59 13.76 -3.79
C LEU A 70 -5.05 13.88 -2.34
N PRO A 71 -5.09 15.07 -1.75
CA PRO A 71 -4.50 15.32 -0.43
C PRO A 71 -5.16 14.50 0.69
N ARG A 72 -6.46 14.20 0.57
CA ARG A 72 -7.16 13.36 1.55
C ARG A 72 -6.72 11.91 1.47
N ASP A 73 -6.73 11.33 0.26
CA ASP A 73 -6.35 9.94 0.03
C ASP A 73 -4.89 9.68 0.37
N THR A 74 -3.99 10.60 -0.02
CA THR A 74 -2.57 10.50 0.32
C THR A 74 -2.29 10.55 1.82
N LYS A 75 -3.10 11.31 2.57
CA LYS A 75 -3.03 11.35 4.03
C LYS A 75 -3.46 10.00 4.64
N ILE A 76 -4.61 9.48 4.24
CA ILE A 76 -5.12 8.19 4.76
C ILE A 76 -4.14 7.06 4.42
N MET A 77 -3.65 7.02 3.18
CA MET A 77 -2.65 6.04 2.74
C MET A 77 -1.39 6.07 3.59
N LYS A 78 -0.87 7.27 3.88
CA LYS A 78 0.31 7.46 4.74
C LYS A 78 0.03 6.94 6.14
N GLU A 79 -1.12 7.30 6.72
CA GLU A 79 -1.51 6.85 8.06
C GLU A 79 -1.58 5.32 8.11
N CYS A 80 -2.31 4.67 7.19
CA CYS A 80 -2.38 3.20 7.13
C CYS A 80 -1.00 2.55 6.99
N LEU A 81 -0.12 3.05 6.12
CA LEU A 81 1.22 2.47 5.94
C LEU A 81 2.13 2.69 7.15
N LEU A 82 2.01 3.84 7.83
CA LEU A 82 2.75 4.13 9.05
C LEU A 82 2.28 3.22 10.19
N ASP A 83 0.98 3.09 10.37
CA ASP A 83 0.38 2.23 11.39
C ASP A 83 0.78 0.77 11.18
N TYR A 84 0.73 0.28 9.93
CA TYR A 84 1.20 -1.06 9.57
C TYR A 84 2.68 -1.27 9.92
N ASN A 85 3.55 -0.31 9.57
CA ASN A 85 4.99 -0.41 9.87
C ASN A 85 5.27 -0.39 11.38
N GLU A 86 4.44 0.29 12.17
CA GLU A 86 4.56 0.30 13.63
C GLU A 86 4.02 -1.00 14.26
N GLU A 87 2.99 -1.62 13.67
CA GLU A 87 2.50 -2.93 14.09
C GLU A 87 3.48 -4.06 13.75
N ASP A 88 4.07 -4.07 12.54
CA ASP A 88 5.07 -5.05 12.11
C ASP A 88 6.34 -5.03 12.98
N ARG A 89 6.69 -3.85 13.52
CA ARG A 89 7.84 -3.67 14.44
C ARG A 89 7.58 -4.18 15.86
N LYS A 90 6.36 -4.56 16.21
CA LYS A 90 6.10 -5.17 17.52
C LYS A 90 6.61 -6.60 17.49
N ASP A 91 7.89 -6.74 17.83
CA ASP A 91 8.57 -8.00 18.07
C ASP A 91 7.65 -8.95 18.87
N PRO A 92 7.38 -10.19 18.41
CA PRO A 92 6.68 -11.16 19.22
C PRO A 92 7.55 -11.44 20.45
N ALA A 93 7.10 -10.95 21.61
CA ALA A 93 7.75 -11.19 22.90
C ALA A 93 7.93 -12.68 23.22
#